data_AF-A0AAN6YMQ9-F1
#
_entry.id   AF-A0AAN6YMQ9-F1
#
_cell.length_a   1.000
_cell.length_b   1.000
_cell.length_c   1.000
_cell.angle_alpha   90.00
_cell.angle_beta   90.00
_cell.angle_gamma   90.00
#
_symmetry.space_group_name_H-M   'P 1'
#
loop_
_entity.id
_entity.type
_entity.pdbx_description
1 polymer ?
#
loop_
_entity_poly.entity_id
_entity_poly.type
_entity_poly.pdbx_seq_one_letter_code
_entity_poly.pdbx_strand_id
1 'polypeptide(L)'
;MLRAALPPAARISAGYSPISIGTEADGSICTTASRAALYGMKPTVGTTPKDGVFVISATFDTVGAMAKYVEDLAILVGYVQENGAESNGSFPNYQDLLQKDWSGLRLGFVDPDKWQLPPGLVTPIEEVSAQIKSSYMVAMENIRNSGCCEVIYVVELVQPKENGIAAAMDAAGPSQVARAAFWSVCHLAAEPR
;
A
#
# COMPACT_ATOMS: atom_id res chain seq x y z
N MET A 1 -6.57 -33.74 9.82
CA MET A 1 -7.22 -32.67 9.04
C MET A 1 -6.39 -31.40 9.17
N LEU A 2 -5.52 -31.11 8.20
CA LEU A 2 -4.93 -29.77 8.08
C LEU A 2 -6.09 -28.84 7.69
N ARG A 3 -6.58 -28.01 8.62
CA ARG A 3 -7.46 -26.91 8.24
C ARG A 3 -6.63 -26.02 7.31
N ALA A 4 -7.01 -25.92 6.04
CA ALA A 4 -6.39 -24.97 5.14
C ALA A 4 -6.45 -23.60 5.81
N ALA A 5 -5.29 -23.09 6.20
CA ALA A 5 -5.14 -21.76 6.77
C ALA A 5 -5.54 -20.78 5.66
N LEU A 6 -6.76 -20.25 5.72
CA LEU A 6 -7.20 -19.21 4.78
C LEU A 6 -6.17 -18.08 4.76
N PRO A 7 -5.86 -17.48 3.60
CA PRO A 7 -4.93 -16.36 3.55
C PRO A 7 -5.49 -15.16 4.34
N PRO A 8 -4.62 -14.28 4.87
CA PRO A 8 -4.99 -13.16 5.73
C PRO A 8 -6.23 -12.36 5.29
N ALA A 9 -6.23 -11.86 4.05
CA ALA A 9 -7.35 -11.08 3.50
C ALA A 9 -8.66 -11.87 3.44
N ALA A 10 -8.60 -13.16 3.07
CA ALA A 10 -9.78 -14.02 3.01
C ALA A 10 -10.38 -14.28 4.40
N ARG A 11 -9.53 -14.41 5.44
CA ARG A 11 -10.02 -14.57 6.83
C ARG A 11 -10.82 -13.36 7.28
N ILE A 12 -10.32 -12.16 7.00
CA ILE A 12 -10.97 -10.92 7.40
C ILE A 12 -12.28 -10.76 6.62
N SER A 13 -12.23 -10.87 5.29
CA SER A 13 -13.41 -10.70 4.43
C SER A 13 -14.54 -11.67 4.83
N ALA A 14 -14.21 -12.95 5.05
CA ALA A 14 -15.15 -13.99 5.50
C ALA A 14 -15.61 -13.88 6.97
N GLY A 15 -15.09 -12.92 7.75
CA GLY A 15 -15.51 -12.71 9.14
C GLY A 15 -14.90 -13.67 10.15
N TYR A 16 -13.82 -14.37 9.82
CA TYR A 16 -13.10 -15.24 10.75
C TYR A 16 -12.16 -14.48 11.69
N SER A 17 -11.79 -13.24 11.34
CA SER A 17 -10.98 -12.35 12.17
C SER A 17 -11.29 -10.89 11.82
N PRO A 18 -11.29 -9.95 12.79
CA PRO A 18 -11.46 -8.52 12.48
C PRO A 18 -10.22 -7.91 11.81
N ILE A 19 -9.03 -8.45 12.12
CA ILE A 19 -7.72 -7.97 11.68
C ILE A 19 -6.82 -9.15 11.26
N SER A 20 -5.79 -8.88 10.47
CA SER A 20 -4.71 -9.83 10.22
C SER A 20 -3.39 -9.13 9.96
N ILE A 21 -2.31 -9.77 10.39
CA ILE A 21 -0.94 -9.40 10.04
C ILE A 21 -0.57 -10.09 8.72
N GLY A 22 0.28 -9.43 7.92
CA GLY A 22 0.89 -9.97 6.72
C GLY A 22 2.28 -9.39 6.50
N THR A 23 2.97 -9.90 5.49
CA THR A 23 4.28 -9.41 5.06
C THR A 23 4.21 -9.02 3.59
N GLU A 24 4.90 -7.96 3.21
CA GLU A 24 4.95 -7.51 1.83
C GLU A 24 6.38 -7.18 1.42
N ALA A 25 6.87 -7.86 0.38
CA ALA A 25 7.98 -7.43 -0.45
C ALA A 25 7.48 -6.58 -1.63
N ASP A 26 6.45 -7.09 -2.30
CA ASP A 26 5.93 -6.51 -3.55
C ASP A 26 4.41 -6.75 -3.64
N GLY A 27 3.62 -5.86 -3.03
CA GLY A 27 2.14 -5.86 -3.11
C GLY A 27 1.37 -6.96 -2.37
N SER A 28 2.01 -7.91 -1.68
CA SER A 28 1.32 -9.04 -1.03
C SER A 28 0.29 -8.65 0.05
N ILE A 29 0.42 -7.49 0.70
CA ILE A 29 -0.60 -6.90 1.59
C ILE A 29 -1.57 -6.04 0.75
N CYS A 30 -1.07 -5.06 0.02
CA CYS A 30 -1.88 -4.05 -0.68
C CYS A 30 -2.80 -4.68 -1.75
N THR A 31 -2.25 -5.54 -2.60
CA THR A 31 -3.00 -6.20 -3.67
C THR A 31 -4.03 -7.19 -3.13
N THR A 32 -3.72 -7.94 -2.07
CA THR A 32 -4.69 -8.89 -1.50
C THR A 32 -5.79 -8.18 -0.72
N ALA A 33 -5.46 -7.10 -0.01
CA ALA A 33 -6.45 -6.24 0.64
C ALA A 33 -7.41 -5.59 -0.37
N SER A 34 -6.86 -5.01 -1.45
CA SER A 34 -7.65 -4.42 -2.53
C SER A 34 -8.63 -5.42 -3.15
N ARG A 35 -8.18 -6.64 -3.44
CA ARG A 35 -9.03 -7.71 -4.03
C ARG A 35 -10.09 -8.24 -3.06
N ALA A 36 -9.89 -8.07 -1.75
CA ALA A 36 -10.80 -8.53 -0.72
C ALA A 36 -11.71 -7.41 -0.15
N ALA A 37 -11.66 -6.21 -0.73
CA ALA A 37 -12.34 -5.00 -0.25
C ALA A 37 -11.99 -4.67 1.22
N LEU A 38 -10.70 -4.70 1.53
CA LEU A 38 -10.14 -4.39 2.85
C LEU A 38 -9.18 -3.21 2.78
N TYR A 39 -8.98 -2.55 3.90
CA TYR A 39 -7.85 -1.66 4.08
C TYR A 39 -6.60 -2.50 4.37
N GLY A 40 -5.50 -2.19 3.67
CA GLY A 40 -4.20 -2.82 3.86
C GLY A 40 -3.12 -1.76 3.94
N MET A 41 -2.20 -1.91 4.89
CA MET A 41 -1.09 -0.98 5.07
C MET A 41 0.22 -1.74 5.19
N LYS A 42 1.12 -1.47 4.24
CA LYS A 42 2.54 -1.76 4.38
C LYS A 42 3.23 -0.50 4.93
N PRO A 43 3.71 -0.50 6.18
CA PRO A 43 4.44 0.65 6.71
C PRO A 43 5.79 0.85 5.99
N THR A 44 6.54 1.85 6.41
CA THR A 44 7.87 2.14 5.87
C THR A 44 8.81 0.96 6.13
N VAL A 45 9.64 0.59 5.15
CA VAL A 45 10.62 -0.49 5.30
C VAL A 45 11.56 -0.18 6.47
N GLY A 46 11.84 -1.19 7.29
CA GLY A 46 12.73 -1.06 8.47
C GLY A 46 12.05 -0.47 9.71
N THR A 47 10.74 -0.20 9.66
CA THR A 47 10.01 0.35 10.81
C THR A 47 9.28 -0.70 11.65
N THR A 48 9.26 -1.95 11.18
CA THR A 48 8.63 -3.08 11.87
C THR A 48 9.65 -4.20 12.08
N PRO A 49 9.55 -4.95 13.20
CA PRO A 49 10.48 -6.03 13.47
C PRO A 49 10.28 -7.16 12.46
N LYS A 50 11.38 -7.80 12.07
CA LYS A 50 11.38 -8.96 11.15
C LYS A 50 11.81 -10.25 11.86
N ASP A 51 11.99 -10.23 13.17
CA ASP A 51 12.34 -11.41 13.96
C ASP A 51 11.25 -12.49 13.82
N GLY A 52 11.67 -13.69 13.43
CA GLY A 52 10.75 -14.81 13.18
C GLY A 52 9.96 -14.72 11.87
N VAL A 53 10.16 -13.67 11.06
CA VAL A 53 9.57 -13.56 9.72
C VAL A 53 10.49 -14.21 8.70
N PHE A 54 9.92 -14.98 7.78
CA PHE A 54 10.66 -15.45 6.62
C PHE A 54 10.90 -14.27 5.66
N VAL A 55 12.15 -13.84 5.54
CA VAL A 55 12.56 -12.71 4.71
C VAL A 55 12.91 -13.19 3.30
N ILE A 56 12.13 -12.76 2.31
CA ILE A 56 12.39 -12.91 0.87
C ILE A 56 13.40 -11.86 0.41
N SER A 57 13.29 -10.63 0.91
CA SER A 57 14.14 -9.49 0.55
C SER A 57 14.35 -8.54 1.73
N ALA A 58 15.61 -8.37 2.15
CA ALA A 58 15.97 -7.50 3.26
C ALA A 58 15.55 -6.03 3.08
N THR A 59 15.48 -5.57 1.83
CA THR A 59 15.20 -4.17 1.44
C THR A 59 13.76 -3.86 1.11
N PHE A 60 12.93 -4.88 0.97
CA PHE A 60 11.53 -4.70 0.59
C PHE A 60 10.59 -5.25 1.65
N ASP A 61 10.94 -6.36 2.29
CA ASP A 61 10.08 -6.99 3.27
C ASP A 61 9.75 -6.06 4.43
N THR A 62 8.45 -5.95 4.66
CA THR A 62 7.88 -5.21 5.78
C THR A 62 6.71 -5.99 6.34
N VAL A 63 6.64 -6.08 7.68
CA VAL A 63 5.44 -6.57 8.36
C VAL A 63 4.41 -5.45 8.38
N GLY A 64 3.19 -5.74 7.97
CA GLY A 64 2.07 -4.80 7.97
C GLY A 64 0.76 -5.49 8.32
N ALA A 65 -0.35 -4.84 8.02
CA ALA A 65 -1.65 -5.28 8.50
C ALA A 65 -2.78 -5.05 7.49
N MET A 66 -3.90 -5.73 7.74
CA MET A 66 -5.16 -5.59 7.02
C MET A 66 -6.34 -5.59 8.00
N ALA A 67 -7.39 -4.83 7.67
CA ALA A 67 -8.62 -4.74 8.46
C ALA A 67 -9.82 -4.30 7.60
N LYS A 68 -11.05 -4.41 8.15
CA LYS A 68 -12.27 -3.85 7.54
C LYS A 68 -12.44 -2.35 7.81
N TYR A 69 -11.84 -1.86 8.89
CA TYR A 69 -11.96 -0.48 9.36
C TYR A 69 -10.57 0.15 9.46
N VAL A 70 -10.49 1.46 9.19
CA VAL A 70 -9.20 2.20 9.17
C VAL A 70 -8.67 2.35 10.61
N GLU A 71 -9.57 2.45 11.58
CA GLU A 71 -9.30 2.52 13.01
C GLU A 71 -8.55 1.27 13.50
N ASP A 72 -9.04 0.09 13.15
CA ASP A 72 -8.42 -1.19 13.48
C ASP A 72 -7.02 -1.31 12.84
N LEU A 73 -6.89 -0.82 11.60
CA LEU A 73 -5.63 -0.83 10.88
C LEU A 73 -4.60 0.11 11.55
N ALA A 74 -5.02 1.31 11.95
CA ALA A 74 -4.17 2.29 12.64
C ALA A 74 -3.65 1.74 13.98
N ILE A 75 -4.52 1.10 14.77
CA ILE A 75 -4.14 0.46 16.04
C ILE A 75 -3.12 -0.64 15.78
N LEU A 76 -3.40 -1.56 14.86
CA LEU A 76 -2.56 -2.74 14.66
C LEU A 76 -1.19 -2.37 14.06
N VAL A 77 -1.13 -1.46 13.08
CA VAL A 77 0.16 -1.02 12.52
C VAL A 77 0.99 -0.27 13.54
N GLY A 78 0.35 0.61 14.34
CA GLY A 78 1.02 1.30 15.45
C GLY A 78 1.65 0.30 16.43
N TYR A 79 0.88 -0.70 16.86
CA TYR A 79 1.37 -1.75 17.76
C TYR A 79 2.52 -2.57 17.15
N VAL A 80 2.46 -2.92 15.86
CA VAL A 80 3.52 -3.66 15.18
C VAL A 80 4.80 -2.83 15.08
N GLN A 81 4.71 -1.52 14.88
CA GLN A 81 5.88 -0.62 14.84
C GLN A 81 6.49 -0.35 16.21
N GLU A 82 5.67 -0.16 17.26
CA GLU A 82 6.14 0.08 18.63
C GLU A 82 7.01 -1.07 19.17
N ASN A 83 6.71 -2.31 18.77
CA ASN A 83 7.48 -3.49 19.14
C ASN A 83 8.67 -3.77 18.19
N GLY A 84 8.98 -2.84 17.27
CA GLY A 84 10.09 -2.95 16.33
C GLY A 84 11.42 -2.51 16.91
N ALA A 85 12.35 -3.46 17.10
CA ALA A 85 13.70 -3.20 17.60
C ALA A 85 14.53 -2.23 16.73
N GLU A 86 14.12 -1.98 15.47
CA GLU A 86 14.79 -1.08 14.52
C GLU A 86 14.17 0.33 14.45
N SER A 87 13.14 0.61 15.28
CA SER A 87 12.45 1.92 15.32
C SER A 87 13.28 3.00 16.03
N ASN A 88 14.38 3.45 15.44
CA ASN A 88 15.11 4.64 15.90
C ASN A 88 14.33 5.96 15.70
N GLY A 89 13.07 5.90 15.26
CA GLY A 89 12.20 7.05 15.01
C GLY A 89 10.92 6.96 15.83
N SER A 90 10.52 8.09 16.42
CA SER A 90 9.17 8.28 16.95
C SER A 90 8.18 8.28 15.79
N PHE A 91 7.45 7.19 15.56
CA PHE A 91 6.30 7.20 14.66
C PHE A 91 5.13 7.94 15.33
N PRO A 92 4.31 8.67 14.57
CA PRO A 92 3.09 9.22 15.13
C PRO A 92 2.16 8.06 15.51
N ASN A 93 1.43 8.21 16.61
CA ASN A 93 0.31 7.32 16.88
C ASN A 93 -0.74 7.54 15.78
N TYR A 94 -0.96 6.54 14.93
CA TYR A 94 -1.87 6.65 13.79
C TYR A 94 -3.31 6.98 14.19
N GLN A 95 -3.74 6.60 15.40
CA GLN A 95 -5.08 6.91 15.91
C GLN A 95 -5.29 8.43 16.05
N ASP A 96 -4.24 9.17 16.44
CA ASP A 96 -4.29 10.64 16.57
C ASP A 96 -4.40 11.32 15.20
N LEU A 97 -4.06 10.62 14.12
CA LEU A 97 -4.16 11.13 12.74
C LEU A 97 -5.53 10.89 12.12
N LEU A 98 -6.32 9.92 12.62
CA LEU A 98 -7.66 9.61 12.08
C LEU A 98 -8.66 10.75 12.27
N GLN A 99 -8.45 11.57 13.30
CA GLN A 99 -9.35 12.67 13.67
C GLN A 99 -9.06 13.96 12.89
N LYS A 100 -8.04 13.98 12.03
CA LYS A 100 -7.68 15.17 11.26
C LYS A 100 -8.50 15.23 9.97
N ASP A 101 -9.06 16.40 9.70
CA ASP A 101 -9.57 16.70 8.37
C ASP A 101 -8.41 16.80 7.36
N TRP A 102 -8.76 16.86 6.08
CA TRP A 102 -7.76 16.83 5.01
C TRP A 102 -7.27 18.23 4.63
N SER A 103 -7.63 19.26 5.40
CA SER A 103 -7.30 20.66 5.09
C SER A 103 -5.78 20.86 5.12
N GLY A 104 -5.27 21.53 4.09
CA GLY A 104 -3.83 21.76 3.94
C GLY A 104 -3.06 20.54 3.38
N LEU A 105 -3.71 19.40 3.15
CA LEU A 105 -3.12 18.30 2.41
C LEU A 105 -3.16 18.59 0.90
N ARG A 106 -2.14 18.06 0.20
CA ARG A 106 -2.04 18.07 -1.26
C ARG A 106 -1.95 16.63 -1.73
N LEU A 107 -2.92 16.18 -2.50
CA LEU A 107 -2.98 14.82 -3.03
C LEU A 107 -2.63 14.82 -4.52
N GLY A 108 -1.50 14.19 -4.84
CA GLY A 108 -1.01 14.05 -6.20
C GLY A 108 -1.47 12.74 -6.86
N PHE A 109 -1.96 12.83 -8.09
CA PHE A 109 -2.35 11.68 -8.92
C PHE A 109 -1.42 11.62 -10.14
N VAL A 110 -0.90 10.42 -10.40
CA VAL A 110 -0.08 10.14 -11.59
C VAL A 110 -0.96 9.76 -12.78
N ASP A 111 -0.39 9.82 -13.98
CA ASP A 111 -1.04 9.35 -15.21
C ASP A 111 -1.16 7.81 -15.19
N PRO A 112 -2.39 7.25 -15.14
CA PRO A 112 -2.60 5.81 -15.07
C PRO A 112 -2.28 5.09 -16.39
N ASP A 113 -2.06 5.81 -17.50
CA ASP A 113 -1.56 5.22 -18.75
C ASP A 113 -0.04 5.05 -18.74
N LYS A 114 0.68 5.95 -18.06
CA LYS A 114 2.13 5.84 -17.87
C LYS A 114 2.51 4.90 -16.73
N TRP A 115 1.72 4.88 -15.65
CA TRP A 115 2.02 4.15 -14.41
C TRP A 115 1.37 2.77 -14.38
N GLN A 116 1.68 1.96 -15.39
CA GLN A 116 1.25 0.56 -15.48
C GLN A 116 2.43 -0.39 -15.39
N LEU A 117 2.14 -1.62 -14.94
CA LEU A 117 3.11 -2.70 -15.04
C LEU A 117 3.37 -3.02 -16.51
N PRO A 118 4.63 -3.31 -16.88
CA PRO A 118 4.96 -3.60 -18.26
C PRO A 118 4.24 -4.88 -18.71
N PRO A 119 3.82 -4.99 -19.98
CA PRO A 119 3.12 -6.16 -20.51
C PRO A 119 3.86 -7.49 -20.34
N GLY A 120 5.19 -7.44 -20.19
CA GLY A 120 6.03 -8.62 -19.92
C GLY A 120 5.90 -9.17 -18.49
N LEU A 121 5.37 -8.39 -17.55
CA LEU A 121 5.11 -8.81 -16.17
C LEU A 121 3.62 -9.15 -15.97
N VAL A 122 2.74 -8.32 -16.53
CA VAL A 122 1.29 -8.51 -16.46
C VAL A 122 0.68 -8.25 -17.82
N THR A 123 0.04 -9.26 -18.39
CA THR A 123 -0.71 -9.11 -19.64
C THR A 123 -1.93 -8.22 -19.39
N PRO A 124 -2.03 -7.04 -20.03
CA PRO A 124 -3.18 -6.17 -19.84
C PRO A 124 -4.42 -6.83 -20.46
N ILE A 125 -5.49 -6.93 -19.66
CA ILE A 125 -6.83 -7.23 -20.17
C ILE A 125 -7.51 -5.88 -20.36
N GLU A 126 -7.95 -5.58 -21.58
CA GLU A 126 -8.46 -4.27 -21.96
C GLU A 126 -9.64 -3.84 -21.07
N GLU A 127 -10.62 -4.73 -20.89
CA GLU A 127 -11.81 -4.46 -20.06
C GLU A 127 -11.44 -4.17 -18.59
N VAL A 128 -10.55 -4.97 -18.01
CA VAL A 128 -10.10 -4.80 -16.62
C VAL A 128 -9.30 -3.51 -16.48
N SER A 129 -8.42 -3.22 -17.44
CA SER A 129 -7.64 -1.98 -17.47
C SER A 129 -8.54 -0.76 -17.57
N ALA A 130 -9.57 -0.81 -18.43
CA ALA A 130 -10.54 0.26 -18.58
C ALA A 130 -11.35 0.48 -17.29
N GLN A 131 -11.79 -0.60 -16.63
CA GLN A 131 -12.50 -0.52 -15.36
C GLN A 131 -11.62 0.12 -14.26
N ILE A 132 -10.37 -0.33 -14.13
CA ILE A 132 -9.45 0.21 -13.13
C ILE A 132 -9.22 1.71 -13.35
N LYS A 133 -8.94 2.12 -14.60
CA LYS A 133 -8.75 3.54 -14.95
C LYS A 133 -9.99 4.38 -14.67
N SER A 134 -11.16 3.89 -15.05
CA SER A 134 -12.43 4.59 -14.82
C SER A 134 -12.64 4.87 -13.33
N SER A 135 -12.54 3.84 -12.49
CA SER A 135 -12.70 4.01 -11.05
C SER A 135 -11.60 4.85 -10.39
N TYR A 136 -10.36 4.79 -10.88
CA TYR A 136 -9.28 5.67 -10.43
C TYR A 136 -9.65 7.15 -10.66
N MET A 137 -10.14 7.47 -11.86
CA MET A 137 -10.57 8.83 -12.20
C MET A 137 -11.77 9.28 -11.38
N VAL A 138 -12.75 8.39 -11.16
CA VAL A 138 -13.91 8.68 -10.30
C VAL A 138 -13.48 8.94 -8.86
N ALA A 139 -12.56 8.15 -8.30
CA ALA A 139 -12.06 8.35 -6.94
C ALA A 139 -11.34 9.70 -6.80
N MET A 140 -10.48 10.05 -7.76
CA MET A 140 -9.81 11.35 -7.80
C MET A 140 -10.83 12.50 -7.84
N GLU A 141 -11.83 12.38 -8.70
CA GLU A 141 -12.82 13.44 -8.90
C GLU A 141 -13.76 13.58 -7.69
N ASN A 142 -14.10 12.47 -7.03
CA ASN A 142 -14.82 12.48 -5.75
C ASN A 142 -14.03 13.24 -4.67
N ILE A 143 -12.72 12.98 -4.56
CA ILE A 143 -11.86 13.69 -3.61
C ILE A 143 -11.77 15.17 -3.97
N ARG A 144 -11.57 15.50 -5.25
CA ARG A 144 -11.52 16.89 -5.72
C ARG A 144 -12.81 17.64 -5.41
N ASN A 145 -13.96 17.03 -5.69
CA ASN A 145 -15.27 17.64 -5.49
C ASN A 145 -15.69 17.72 -4.01
N SER A 146 -15.10 16.90 -3.15
CA SER A 146 -15.28 17.03 -1.71
C SER A 146 -14.71 18.35 -1.15
N GLY A 147 -13.76 18.97 -1.86
CA GLY A 147 -13.10 20.20 -1.44
C GLY A 147 -12.25 20.06 -0.18
N CYS A 148 -12.00 18.83 0.30
CA CYS A 148 -11.30 18.58 1.56
C CYS A 148 -9.78 18.81 1.47
N CYS A 149 -9.19 18.73 0.27
CA CYS A 149 -7.76 18.92 0.03
C CYS A 149 -7.47 19.42 -1.40
N GLU A 150 -6.25 19.91 -1.63
CA GLU A 150 -5.80 20.25 -2.99
C GLU A 150 -5.51 18.98 -3.79
N VAL A 151 -6.15 18.80 -4.95
CA VAL A 151 -5.91 17.66 -5.84
C VAL A 151 -5.07 18.09 -7.05
N ILE A 152 -3.87 17.51 -7.18
CA ILE A 152 -2.92 17.78 -8.26
C ILE A 152 -2.93 16.62 -9.25
N TYR A 153 -3.27 16.89 -10.50
CA TYR A 153 -3.21 15.93 -11.60
C TYR A 153 -2.85 16.67 -12.89
N VAL A 154 -1.84 16.25 -13.67
CA VAL A 154 -0.98 15.07 -13.50
C VAL A 154 0.28 15.41 -12.71
N VAL A 155 0.68 14.54 -11.77
CA VAL A 155 2.02 14.57 -11.17
C VAL A 155 2.97 13.73 -12.00
N GLU A 156 4.03 14.35 -12.51
CA GLU A 156 5.13 13.65 -13.15
C GLU A 156 6.10 13.15 -12.08
N LEU A 157 6.27 11.83 -12.03
CA LEU A 157 7.24 11.15 -11.18
C LEU A 157 8.31 10.54 -12.09
N VAL A 158 9.59 10.78 -11.77
CA VAL A 158 10.68 10.27 -12.60
C VAL A 158 10.74 8.75 -12.49
N GLN A 159 10.74 8.07 -13.63
CA GLN A 159 10.86 6.61 -13.67
C GLN A 159 12.25 6.20 -13.15
N PRO A 160 12.38 5.10 -12.40
CA PRO A 160 13.68 4.64 -11.89
C PRO A 160 14.74 4.48 -13.01
N LYS A 161 14.31 4.10 -14.21
CA LYS A 161 15.18 3.94 -15.38
C LYS A 161 15.80 5.26 -15.88
N GLU A 162 15.14 6.39 -15.67
CA GLU A 162 15.54 7.71 -16.18
C GLU A 162 16.48 8.47 -15.21
N ASN A 163 16.57 8.02 -13.96
CA ASN A 163 17.46 8.61 -12.94
C ASN A 163 18.82 7.91 -12.83
N GLY A 164 19.20 7.04 -13.78
CA GLY A 164 20.41 6.22 -13.66
C GLY A 164 20.35 5.19 -12.52
N ILE A 165 19.18 5.00 -11.90
CA ILE A 165 18.99 4.08 -10.78
C ILE A 165 19.13 2.64 -11.26
N ALA A 166 18.87 2.33 -12.54
CA ALA A 166 19.20 1.01 -13.10
C ALA A 166 20.70 0.67 -12.96
N ALA A 167 21.61 1.63 -13.15
CA ALA A 167 23.04 1.43 -12.91
C ALA A 167 23.39 1.40 -11.42
N ALA A 168 22.65 2.13 -10.58
CA ALA A 168 22.79 2.08 -9.12
C ALA A 168 22.22 0.78 -8.51
N MET A 169 21.25 0.13 -9.15
CA MET A 169 20.68 -1.17 -8.76
C MET A 169 21.65 -2.32 -9.04
N ASP A 170 22.47 -2.21 -10.09
CA ASP A 170 23.55 -3.16 -10.38
C ASP A 170 24.82 -2.90 -9.52
N ALA A 171 25.10 -1.64 -9.17
CA ALA A 171 26.29 -1.25 -8.42
C ALA A 171 26.10 -1.29 -6.89
N ALA A 172 24.90 -1.01 -6.39
CA ALA A 172 24.57 -1.20 -5.00
C ALA A 172 24.05 -2.63 -4.84
N GLY A 173 24.83 -3.46 -4.15
CA GLY A 173 24.35 -4.76 -3.69
C GLY A 173 22.99 -4.63 -2.98
N PRO A 174 22.32 -5.76 -2.69
CA PRO A 174 20.87 -5.88 -2.44
C PRO A 174 20.22 -4.97 -1.35
N SER A 175 20.99 -4.10 -0.69
CA SER A 175 20.62 -3.19 0.40
C SER A 175 20.13 -1.77 0.01
N GLN A 176 20.08 -1.37 -1.26
CA GLN A 176 19.75 0.04 -1.65
C GLN A 176 18.64 0.23 -2.71
N VAL A 177 17.96 -0.83 -3.15
CA VAL A 177 17.00 -0.81 -4.28
C VAL A 177 15.64 -0.13 -3.96
N ALA A 178 15.46 0.40 -2.75
CA ALA A 178 14.14 0.61 -2.14
C ALA A 178 13.56 2.05 -2.14
N ARG A 179 13.76 2.88 -3.17
CA ARG A 179 13.16 4.25 -3.17
C ARG A 179 12.21 4.62 -4.31
N ALA A 180 11.97 3.76 -5.30
CA ALA A 180 10.95 4.04 -6.31
C ALA A 180 10.48 2.75 -7.02
N ALA A 181 9.34 2.20 -6.60
CA ALA A 181 8.34 1.54 -7.44
C ALA A 181 7.31 0.80 -6.57
N PHE A 182 6.09 0.64 -7.11
CA PHE A 182 4.94 -0.11 -6.58
C PHE A 182 4.06 0.60 -5.55
N TRP A 183 3.39 1.67 -6.01
CA TRP A 183 2.11 2.11 -5.44
C TRP A 183 1.00 1.47 -6.28
N SER A 184 0.35 0.43 -5.75
CA SER A 184 -0.86 -0.11 -6.37
C SER A 184 -2.06 0.71 -5.89
N VAL A 185 -2.74 1.33 -6.84
CA VAL A 185 -4.04 2.00 -6.71
C VAL A 185 -5.01 1.06 -6.00
N CYS A 186 -5.41 1.41 -4.77
CA CYS A 186 -6.52 0.75 -4.09
C CYS A 186 -7.79 1.57 -4.33
N HIS A 187 -8.77 0.96 -5.03
CA HIS A 187 -10.14 1.47 -5.17
C HIS A 187 -10.78 1.68 -3.80
N LEU A 188 -11.14 2.92 -3.49
CA LEU A 188 -12.17 3.27 -2.52
C LEU A 188 -13.52 3.33 -3.24
N ALA A 189 -14.32 2.28 -3.05
CA ALA A 189 -15.77 2.36 -3.11
C ALA A 189 -16.30 2.00 -1.71
N ALA A 190 -16.00 2.86 -0.73
CA ALA A 190 -16.76 2.90 0.51
C ALA A 190 -17.90 3.90 0.27
N GLU A 191 -19.10 3.38 0.03
CA GLU A 191 -20.32 4.19 0.10
C GLU A 191 -20.49 4.73 1.53
N PRO A 192 -20.94 5.99 1.71
CA PRO A 192 -21.26 6.51 3.02
C PRO A 192 -22.49 5.79 3.57
N ARG A 193 -22.38 5.21 4.76
CA ARG A 193 -23.51 4.97 5.66
C ARG A 193 -23.17 5.53 7.04
#